data_AF-A0A834BBF8-F1
#
_entry.id   AF-A0A834BBF8-F1
#
_cell.length_a   1.000
_cell.length_b   1.000
_cell.length_c   1.000
_cell.angle_alpha   90.00
_cell.angle_beta   90.00
_cell.angle_gamma   90.00
#
_symmetry.space_group_name_H-M   'P 1'
#
loop_
_entity.id
_entity.type
_entity.pdbx_description
1 polymer ?
#
loop_
_entity_poly.entity_id
_entity_poly.type
_entity_poly.pdbx_seq_one_letter_code
_entity_poly.pdbx_strand_id
1 'polypeptide(L)'
;MPIIVLILVSLLSQLMVSNPPYSLHPRSGSGQTIKMQTENLGVVYYVNKDFKNEYKGMLLQKVEKSVEEDYVTNIRNNCWKERQQSKFIKCLIFKNVFKVLGIDNCRFPYSRNSLELPST
;
A
#
# COMPACT_ATOMS: atom_id res chain seq x y z
N MET A 1 -13.69 -36.33 4.13
CA MET A 1 -14.45 -35.14 3.66
C MET A 1 -13.48 -34.13 3.05
N PRO A 2 -13.46 -33.96 1.71
CA PRO A 2 -12.46 -33.16 0.99
C PRO A 2 -12.47 -31.67 1.32
N ILE A 3 -13.58 -31.15 1.84
CA ILE A 3 -13.78 -29.74 2.21
C ILE A 3 -12.86 -29.31 3.37
N ILE A 4 -12.61 -30.21 4.35
CA ILE A 4 -11.76 -29.88 5.52
C ILE A 4 -10.31 -29.64 5.07
N VAL A 5 -9.83 -30.41 4.10
CA VAL A 5 -8.48 -30.27 3.54
C VAL A 5 -8.34 -28.93 2.81
N LEU A 6 -9.34 -28.51 2.05
CA LEU A 6 -9.34 -27.21 1.35
C LEU A 6 -9.31 -26.03 2.32
N ILE A 7 -10.06 -26.12 3.44
CA ILE A 7 -10.06 -25.09 4.49
C ILE A 7 -8.68 -25.03 5.17
N LEU A 8 -8.09 -26.19 5.51
CA LEU A 8 -6.76 -26.25 6.13
C LEU A 8 -5.68 -25.66 5.23
N VAL A 9 -5.65 -26.01 3.94
CA VAL A 9 -4.69 -25.43 2.98
C VAL A 9 -4.87 -23.91 2.88
N SER A 10 -6.11 -23.42 2.85
CA SER A 10 -6.40 -21.99 2.79
C SER A 10 -5.90 -21.22 4.02
N LEU A 11 -5.99 -21.81 5.22
CA LEU A 11 -5.48 -21.22 6.45
C LEU A 11 -3.95 -21.29 6.54
N LEU A 12 -3.34 -22.40 6.11
CA LEU A 12 -1.89 -22.56 6.05
C LEU A 12 -1.25 -21.58 5.05
N SER A 13 -1.91 -21.29 3.93
CA SER A 13 -1.47 -20.25 2.98
C SER A 13 -1.43 -18.85 3.60
N GLN A 14 -2.30 -18.55 4.57
CA GLN A 14 -2.29 -17.26 5.28
C GLN A 14 -1.12 -17.17 6.29
N LEU A 15 -0.69 -18.30 6.85
CA LEU A 15 0.46 -18.36 7.77
C LEU A 15 1.81 -18.23 7.04
N MET A 16 1.84 -18.47 5.74
CA MET A 16 3.01 -18.31 4.88
C MET A 16 3.18 -16.89 4.30
N VAL A 17 2.42 -15.90 4.80
CA VAL A 17 2.77 -14.49 4.59
C VAL A 17 4.01 -14.20 5.42
N SER A 18 5.18 -14.32 4.79
CA SER A 18 6.42 -13.82 5.37
C SER A 18 6.18 -12.38 5.80
N ASN A 19 6.40 -12.12 7.09
CA ASN A 19 6.30 -10.75 7.58
C ASN A 19 7.35 -9.92 6.81
N PRO A 20 6.96 -8.78 6.21
CA PRO A 20 7.91 -7.97 5.47
C PRO A 20 9.04 -7.50 6.41
N PRO A 21 10.27 -7.32 5.91
CA PRO A 21 11.41 -6.97 6.75
C PRO A 21 11.32 -5.56 7.37
N TYR A 22 10.39 -4.73 6.86
CA TYR A 22 10.12 -3.37 7.35
C TYR A 22 8.64 -3.01 7.23
N SER A 23 8.25 -1.89 7.85
CA SER A 23 6.94 -1.26 7.67
C SER A 23 7.04 0.27 7.70
N LEU A 24 6.21 0.97 6.92
CA LEU A 24 6.11 2.44 6.96
C LEU A 24 5.37 2.95 8.22
N HIS A 25 4.69 2.06 8.93
CA HIS A 25 3.94 2.35 10.14
C HIS A 25 4.32 1.38 11.26
N PRO A 26 4.30 1.80 12.53
CA PRO A 26 4.65 0.93 13.64
C PRO A 26 3.65 -0.21 13.73
N ARG A 27 4.14 -1.45 13.82
CA ARG A 27 3.31 -2.65 13.90
C ARG A 27 3.74 -3.53 15.07
N SER A 28 3.00 -3.43 16.17
CA SER A 28 3.30 -4.18 17.41
C SER A 28 3.18 -5.70 17.22
N GLY A 29 2.30 -6.17 16.32
CA GLY A 29 2.09 -7.60 16.08
C GLY A 29 3.22 -8.31 15.32
N SER A 30 4.04 -7.58 14.55
CA SER A 30 5.18 -8.13 13.78
C SER A 30 6.54 -7.79 14.38
N GLY A 31 6.58 -7.07 15.51
CA GLY A 31 7.82 -6.63 16.16
C GLY A 31 8.44 -5.35 15.59
N GLN A 32 7.86 -4.79 14.52
CA GLN A 32 8.37 -3.64 13.76
C GLN A 32 8.12 -2.34 14.53
N THR A 33 8.96 -2.09 15.52
CA THR A 33 8.82 -1.02 16.50
C THR A 33 10.03 -0.09 16.55
N ILE A 34 11.16 -0.51 15.97
CA ILE A 34 12.38 0.29 15.96
C ILE A 34 12.34 1.25 14.79
N LYS A 35 12.39 2.54 15.09
CA LYS A 35 12.41 3.62 14.11
C LYS A 35 13.78 3.71 13.44
N MET A 36 13.78 3.72 12.11
CA MET A 36 14.93 4.02 11.26
C MET A 36 14.54 5.08 10.23
N GLN A 37 15.54 5.65 9.56
CA GLN A 37 15.38 6.70 8.58
C GLN A 37 16.34 6.45 7.42
N THR A 38 15.85 6.57 6.18
CA THR A 38 16.69 6.42 4.98
C THR A 38 17.63 7.62 4.82
N GLU A 39 18.79 7.41 4.19
CA GLU A 39 19.79 8.47 4.01
C GLU A 39 19.39 9.50 2.95
N ASN A 40 18.70 9.07 1.89
CA ASN A 40 18.45 9.88 0.70
C ASN A 40 17.21 10.79 0.83
N LEU A 41 16.00 10.22 0.94
CA LEU A 41 14.76 10.97 1.10
C LEU A 41 14.37 11.22 2.57
N GLY A 42 15.10 10.65 3.53
CA GLY A 42 14.81 10.84 4.95
C GLY A 42 13.50 10.17 5.39
N VAL A 43 13.06 9.11 4.72
CA VAL A 43 11.77 8.45 5.00
C VAL A 43 11.89 7.63 6.28
N VAL A 44 10.95 7.82 7.20
CA VAL A 44 10.87 7.04 8.45
C VAL A 44 10.23 5.69 8.17
N TYR A 45 10.89 4.62 8.62
CA TYR A 45 10.37 3.26 8.57
C TYR A 45 10.67 2.51 9.88
N TYR A 46 9.95 1.42 10.10
CA TYR A 46 10.01 0.62 11.32
C TYR A 46 10.51 -0.79 11.02
N VAL A 47 11.41 -1.28 11.85
CA VAL A 47 12.09 -2.57 11.67
C VAL A 47 12.10 -3.39 12.95
N ASN A 48 12.49 -4.66 12.80
CA ASN A 48 12.73 -5.57 13.91
C ASN A 48 14.11 -5.37 14.54
N LYS A 49 14.32 -5.96 15.72
CA LYS A 49 15.57 -5.85 16.51
C LYS A 49 16.79 -6.37 15.74
N ASP A 50 16.59 -7.44 14.98
CA ASP A 50 17.65 -8.13 14.25
C ASP A 50 17.98 -7.51 12.89
N PHE A 51 17.20 -6.50 12.45
CA PHE A 51 17.34 -5.89 11.13
C PHE A 51 18.76 -5.32 10.87
N LYS A 52 19.34 -4.64 11.86
CA LYS A 52 20.71 -4.08 11.74
C LYS A 52 21.78 -5.17 11.65
N ASN A 53 21.49 -6.38 12.12
CA ASN A 53 22.41 -7.50 12.04
C ASN A 53 22.33 -8.19 10.68
N GLU A 54 21.11 -8.30 10.12
CA GLU A 54 20.83 -8.99 8.85
C GLU A 54 21.09 -8.11 7.61
N TYR A 55 20.78 -6.81 7.69
CA TYR A 55 20.87 -5.89 6.56
C TYR A 55 22.00 -4.87 6.77
N LYS A 56 23.11 -5.04 6.03
CA LYS A 56 24.28 -4.15 6.07
C LYS A 56 24.80 -3.85 4.67
N GLY A 57 25.48 -2.71 4.51
CA GLY A 57 26.11 -2.29 3.25
C GLY A 57 25.11 -2.23 2.10
N MET A 58 25.39 -2.97 1.03
CA MET A 58 24.56 -2.97 -0.18
C MET A 58 23.13 -3.51 0.04
N LEU A 59 22.94 -4.44 0.98
CA LEU A 59 21.60 -4.94 1.34
C LEU A 59 20.77 -3.86 2.02
N LEU A 60 21.40 -3.04 2.87
CA LEU A 60 20.72 -1.92 3.52
C LEU A 60 20.27 -0.88 2.49
N GLN A 61 21.16 -0.47 1.58
CA GLN A 61 20.81 0.47 0.51
C GLN A 61 19.67 -0.03 -0.37
N LYS A 62 19.63 -1.34 -0.67
CA LYS A 62 18.53 -1.94 -1.44
C LYS A 62 17.20 -1.84 -0.68
N VAL A 63 17.21 -2.09 0.62
CA VAL A 63 16.01 -1.96 1.46
C VAL A 63 15.57 -0.50 1.52
N GLU A 64 16.49 0.43 1.78
CA GLU A 64 16.17 1.87 1.86
C GLU A 64 15.58 2.39 0.54
N LYS A 65 16.13 2.00 -0.61
CA LYS A 65 15.55 2.34 -1.91
C LYS A 65 14.13 1.80 -2.07
N SER A 66 13.88 0.56 -1.66
CA SER A 66 12.54 -0.02 -1.69
C SER A 66 11.57 0.70 -0.75
N VAL A 67 12.02 1.11 0.44
CA VAL A 67 11.21 1.92 1.38
C VAL A 67 10.81 3.24 0.73
N GLU A 68 11.73 3.90 0.03
CA GLU A 68 11.49 5.18 -0.63
C GLU A 68 10.49 5.06 -1.79
N GLU A 69 10.64 4.03 -2.63
CA GLU A 69 9.73 3.73 -3.73
C GLU A 69 8.30 3.43 -3.22
N ASP A 70 8.18 2.64 -2.17
CA ASP A 70 6.90 2.31 -1.54
C ASP A 70 6.26 3.53 -0.89
N TYR A 71 7.05 4.39 -0.26
CA TYR A 71 6.57 5.63 0.34
C TYR A 71 5.96 6.58 -0.70
N VAL A 72 6.67 6.79 -1.81
CA VAL A 72 6.17 7.63 -2.92
C VAL A 72 4.90 7.03 -3.52
N THR A 73 4.87 5.71 -3.71
CA THR A 73 3.71 4.99 -4.23
C THR A 73 2.51 5.10 -3.28
N ASN A 74 2.74 5.00 -1.97
CA ASN A 74 1.70 5.18 -0.96
C ASN A 74 1.11 6.60 -1.00
N ILE A 75 1.95 7.65 -1.09
CA ILE A 75 1.47 9.03 -1.21
C ILE A 75 0.60 9.19 -2.47
N ARG A 76 1.06 8.69 -3.63
CA ARG A 76 0.30 8.76 -4.88
C ARG A 76 -1.06 8.06 -4.76
N ASN A 77 -1.06 6.88 -4.15
CA ASN A 77 -2.28 6.10 -3.93
C ASN A 77 -3.25 6.83 -2.99
N ASN A 78 -2.76 7.47 -1.93
CA ASN A 78 -3.61 8.22 -1.01
C ASN A 78 -4.22 9.46 -1.68
N CYS A 79 -3.42 10.24 -2.41
CA CYS A 79 -3.94 11.37 -3.21
C CYS A 79 -5.00 10.92 -4.23
N TRP A 80 -4.75 9.79 -4.91
CA TRP A 80 -5.73 9.24 -5.84
C TRP A 80 -7.02 8.82 -5.13
N LYS A 81 -6.94 8.14 -3.99
CA LYS A 81 -8.09 7.75 -3.17
C LYS A 81 -8.90 8.96 -2.73
N GLU A 82 -8.26 10.01 -2.20
CA GLU A 82 -8.92 11.24 -1.77
C GLU A 82 -9.63 11.94 -2.93
N ARG A 83 -8.98 12.02 -4.09
CA ARG A 83 -9.57 12.62 -5.29
C ARG A 83 -10.78 11.83 -5.77
N GLN A 84 -10.72 10.50 -5.76
CA GLN A 84 -11.85 9.66 -6.14
C GLN A 84 -12.99 9.72 -5.13
N GLN A 85 -12.69 9.69 -3.84
CA GLN A 85 -13.69 9.82 -2.77
C GLN A 85 -14.39 11.18 -2.87
N SER A 86 -13.65 12.25 -3.15
CA SER A 86 -14.20 13.59 -3.38
C SER A 86 -15.11 13.64 -4.61
N LYS A 87 -14.70 13.02 -5.73
CA LYS A 87 -15.54 12.93 -6.94
C LYS A 87 -16.80 12.09 -6.67
N PHE A 88 -16.68 10.99 -5.93
CA PHE A 88 -17.79 10.14 -5.53
C PHE A 88 -18.81 10.89 -4.67
N ILE A 89 -18.35 11.60 -3.63
CA ILE A 89 -19.22 12.41 -2.78
C ILE A 89 -19.91 13.50 -3.59
N LYS A 90 -19.18 14.21 -4.47
CA LYS A 90 -19.79 15.22 -5.36
C LYS A 90 -20.83 14.61 -6.30
N CYS A 91 -20.53 13.48 -6.94
CA CYS A 91 -21.49 12.75 -7.77
C CYS A 91 -22.75 12.36 -6.98
N LEU A 92 -22.62 11.88 -5.72
CA LEU A 92 -23.76 11.55 -4.88
C LEU A 92 -24.65 12.76 -4.55
N ILE A 93 -24.05 13.90 -4.18
CA ILE A 93 -24.79 15.13 -3.84
C ILE A 93 -25.58 15.63 -5.05
N PHE A 94 -24.96 15.63 -6.23
CA PHE A 94 -25.57 16.17 -7.45
C PHE A 94 -26.29 15.10 -8.27
N LYS A 95 -26.47 13.89 -7.74
CA LYS A 95 -27.06 12.75 -8.47
C LYS A 95 -28.43 13.07 -9.06
N ASN A 96 -29.30 13.73 -8.29
CA ASN A 96 -30.63 14.12 -8.76
C ASN A 96 -30.58 15.24 -9.80
N VAL A 97 -29.66 16.20 -9.63
CA VAL A 97 -29.47 17.32 -10.58
C VAL A 97 -28.93 16.80 -11.91
N PHE A 98 -27.90 15.95 -11.90
CA PHE A 98 -27.34 15.33 -13.10
C PHE A 98 -28.36 14.42 -13.81
N LYS A 99 -29.24 13.74 -13.06
CA LYS A 99 -30.34 12.94 -13.62
C LYS A 99 -31.38 13.80 -14.34
N VAL A 100 -31.74 14.96 -13.79
CA VAL A 100 -32.67 15.90 -14.45
C VAL A 100 -32.05 16.52 -15.70
N LEU A 101 -30.73 16.75 -15.68
CA LEU A 101 -29.99 17.29 -16.82
C LEU A 101 -29.60 16.25 -17.88
N GLY A 102 -29.91 14.96 -17.67
CA GLY A 102 -29.59 13.89 -18.62
C GLY A 102 -28.08 13.62 -18.77
N ILE A 103 -27.27 13.93 -17.76
CA ILE A 103 -25.81 13.79 -17.79
C ILE A 103 -25.39 12.54 -16.99
N ASP A 104 -24.97 11.47 -17.68
CA ASP A 104 -24.48 10.23 -17.05
C ASP A 104 -22.99 10.32 -16.64
N ASN A 105 -22.64 11.27 -15.76
CA ASN A 105 -21.24 11.48 -15.34
C ASN A 105 -20.80 10.70 -14.08
N CYS A 106 -21.61 9.76 -13.60
CA CYS A 106 -21.23 8.88 -12.50
C CYS A 106 -20.74 7.51 -13.02
N ARG A 107 -19.98 7.48 -14.12
CA ARG A 107 -19.30 6.26 -14.55
C ARG A 107 -17.99 6.13 -13.77
N PHE A 108 -18.03 5.36 -12.68
CA PHE A 108 -16.84 4.94 -11.95
C PHE A 108 -15.99 4.02 -12.83
N PRO A 109 -14.74 4.39 -13.17
CA PRO A 109 -13.83 3.40 -13.73
C PRO A 109 -13.36 2.54 -12.56
N TYR A 110 -14.00 1.38 -12.36
CA TYR A 110 -13.40 0.34 -11.54
C TYR A 110 -12.32 -0.36 -12.38
N SER A 111 -11.06 -0.05 -12.04
CA SER A 111 -9.82 -0.76 -12.38
C SER A 111 -9.30 -0.71 -13.83
N ARG A 112 -8.13 -0.07 -14.03
CA ARG A 112 -6.86 -0.81 -14.19
C ARG A 112 -5.63 0.09 -14.22
N ASN A 113 -4.61 -0.36 -13.49
CA ASN A 113 -3.18 -0.15 -13.66
C ASN A 113 -2.58 1.21 -13.28
N SER A 114 -1.74 1.13 -12.23
CA SER A 114 -0.53 1.90 -12.02
C SER A 114 -0.05 2.58 -13.30
N LEU A 115 -0.13 3.92 -13.33
CA LEU A 115 0.60 4.70 -14.33
C LEU A 115 2.08 4.38 -14.13
N GLU A 116 2.66 3.67 -15.10
CA GLU A 116 4.08 3.79 -15.42
C GLU A 116 4.44 5.28 -15.47
N LEU A 117 5.39 5.71 -14.64
CA LEU A 117 6.10 6.94 -14.93
C LEU A 117 7.09 6.65 -16.04
N PRO A 118 7.24 7.55 -17.03
CA PRO A 118 8.32 7.44 -17.98
C PRO A 118 9.64 7.58 -17.20
N SER A 119 10.44 6.52 -17.21
CA SER A 119 11.87 6.63 -16.95
C SER A 119 12.44 7.54 -18.04
N THR A 120 13.01 8.67 -17.61
CA THR A 120 13.87 9.50 -18.47
C THR A 120 15.07 8.70 -18.93
#